data_AF-A0A7Z9GPM4-F1
#
_entry.id   AF-A0A7Z9GPM4-F1
#
_cell.length_a   1.000
_cell.length_b   1.000
_cell.length_c   1.000
_cell.angle_alpha   90.00
_cell.angle_beta   90.00
_cell.angle_gamma   90.00
#
_symmetry.space_group_name_H-M   'P 1'
#
loop_
_entity.id
_entity.type
_entity.pdbx_description
1 polymer ?
#
loop_
_entity_poly.entity_id
_entity_poly.type
_entity_poly.pdbx_seq_one_letter_code
_entity_poly.pdbx_strand_id
1 'polypeptide(L)'
;MWQTRDKYRSNRGFSLIELLIATVSSLVVLSGAFVLTNQAVRLSDMVTQRSDMQQNARVAMNVMARDLSLAGTGFPRGGIQLPTGTDSDDSFFACDLENCYVTNHVFTNERLFAITPGDGKGPNINGVDTDVVTLVYKDTSSNFDQYVLANISDFITAQTSSFELDSRTTPAQFDAVVGVKVGDVLVMCNVNGCAVGTVTHFLKVTTTQGYVYMGQDASYIDIQDPLQFNQPDAAIGNKLAI
;
A
#
# COMPACT_ATOMS: atom_id res chain seq x y z
N MET A 1 -40.55 -12.06 -99.09
CA MET A 1 -39.26 -12.71 -98.80
C MET A 1 -38.30 -11.63 -98.27
N TRP A 2 -38.16 -11.51 -96.95
CA TRP A 2 -37.20 -10.62 -96.30
C TRP A 2 -36.50 -11.43 -95.21
N GLN A 3 -35.20 -11.67 -95.36
CA GLN A 3 -34.38 -12.44 -94.42
C GLN A 3 -33.99 -11.55 -93.24
N THR A 4 -34.40 -11.92 -92.03
CA THR A 4 -33.87 -11.36 -90.79
C THR A 4 -32.46 -11.91 -90.56
N ARG A 5 -31.44 -11.06 -90.69
CA ARG A 5 -30.05 -11.38 -90.32
C ARG A 5 -29.96 -11.49 -88.80
N ASP A 6 -29.85 -12.71 -88.28
CA ASP A 6 -29.43 -12.94 -86.91
C ASP A 6 -28.01 -12.42 -86.70
N LYS A 7 -27.87 -11.46 -85.79
CA LYS A 7 -26.56 -11.00 -85.32
C LYS A 7 -25.96 -12.08 -84.44
N TYR A 8 -25.05 -12.88 -84.98
CA TYR A 8 -24.16 -13.73 -84.18
C TYR A 8 -23.35 -12.83 -83.23
N ARG A 9 -23.71 -12.85 -81.94
CA ARG A 9 -22.90 -12.23 -80.89
C ARG A 9 -21.60 -13.03 -80.78
N SER A 10 -20.48 -12.41 -81.15
CA SER A 10 -19.15 -12.96 -80.91
C SER A 10 -18.89 -12.96 -79.40
N ASN A 11 -19.13 -14.09 -78.74
CA ASN A 11 -18.59 -14.36 -77.42
C ASN A 11 -17.09 -14.60 -77.58
N ARG A 12 -16.30 -13.54 -77.40
CA ARG A 12 -14.84 -13.65 -77.30
C ARG A 12 -14.53 -14.33 -75.97
N GLY A 13 -14.05 -15.57 -76.03
CA GLY A 13 -13.49 -16.25 -74.85
C GLY A 13 -12.20 -15.55 -74.41
N PHE A 14 -11.89 -15.63 -73.11
CA PHE A 14 -10.68 -15.04 -72.55
C PHE A 14 -9.43 -15.79 -73.01
N SER A 15 -8.38 -15.04 -73.32
CA SER A 15 -7.06 -15.62 -73.59
C SER A 15 -6.39 -16.06 -72.28
N LEU A 16 -5.63 -17.16 -72.33
CA LEU A 16 -4.84 -17.68 -71.19
C LEU A 16 -3.92 -16.62 -70.58
N ILE A 17 -3.38 -15.71 -71.40
CA ILE A 17 -2.50 -14.64 -70.93
C ILE A 17 -3.26 -13.55 -70.17
N GLU A 18 -4.51 -13.29 -70.54
CA GLU A 18 -5.38 -12.29 -69.92
C GLU A 18 -5.79 -12.75 -68.51
N LEU A 19 -6.04 -14.06 -68.35
CA LEU A 19 -6.28 -14.69 -67.05
C LEU A 19 -5.04 -14.69 -66.14
N LEU A 20 -3.83 -14.85 -66.71
CA LEU A 20 -2.57 -14.74 -65.96
C LEU A 20 -2.33 -13.30 -65.46
N ILE A 21 -2.55 -12.30 -66.31
CA ILE A 21 -2.40 -10.89 -65.91
C ILE A 21 -3.44 -10.50 -64.85
N ALA A 22 -4.69 -10.99 -64.97
CA ALA A 22 -5.74 -10.75 -63.99
C ALA A 22 -5.43 -11.38 -62.62
N THR A 23 -4.89 -12.60 -62.57
CA THR A 23 -4.52 -13.25 -61.30
C THR A 23 -3.30 -12.60 -60.64
N VAL A 24 -2.28 -12.22 -61.41
CA VAL A 24 -1.10 -11.51 -60.89
C VAL A 24 -1.47 -10.13 -60.35
N SER A 25 -2.29 -9.36 -61.08
CA SER A 25 -2.74 -8.05 -60.61
C SER A 25 -3.60 -8.15 -59.35
N SER A 26 -4.48 -9.15 -59.26
CA SER A 26 -5.28 -9.42 -58.05
C SER A 26 -4.41 -9.76 -56.84
N LEU A 27 -3.37 -10.60 -57.02
CA LEU A 27 -2.43 -10.96 -55.95
C LEU A 27 -1.62 -9.76 -55.45
N VAL A 28 -1.18 -8.88 -56.36
CA VAL A 28 -0.45 -7.65 -55.98
C VAL A 28 -1.33 -6.74 -55.13
N VAL A 29 -2.59 -6.53 -55.54
CA VAL A 29 -3.54 -5.70 -54.79
C VAL A 29 -3.85 -6.30 -53.43
N LEU A 30 -4.12 -7.60 -53.36
CA LEU A 30 -4.39 -8.29 -52.09
C LEU A 30 -3.19 -8.26 -51.15
N SER A 31 -1.98 -8.46 -51.66
CA SER A 31 -0.74 -8.37 -50.88
C SER A 31 -0.58 -6.98 -50.25
N GLY A 32 -0.78 -5.91 -51.04
CA GLY A 32 -0.77 -4.54 -50.52
C GLY A 32 -1.84 -4.30 -49.45
N ALA A 33 -3.06 -4.82 -49.67
CA ALA A 33 -4.15 -4.73 -48.70
C ALA A 33 -3.82 -5.45 -47.38
N PHE A 34 -3.22 -6.65 -47.44
CA PHE A 34 -2.82 -7.42 -46.24
C PHE A 34 -1.73 -6.72 -45.42
N VAL A 35 -0.77 -6.06 -46.06
CA VAL A 35 0.27 -5.30 -45.34
C VAL A 35 -0.36 -4.13 -44.58
N LEU A 36 -1.26 -3.38 -45.24
CA LEU A 36 -1.94 -2.25 -44.63
C LEU A 36 -2.86 -2.67 -43.48
N THR A 37 -3.60 -3.76 -43.62
CA THR A 37 -4.47 -4.26 -42.54
C THR A 37 -3.65 -4.76 -41.35
N ASN A 38 -2.57 -5.50 -41.58
CA ASN A 38 -1.67 -5.93 -40.50
C ASN A 38 -1.05 -4.74 -39.76
N GLN A 39 -0.67 -3.69 -40.49
CA GLN A 39 -0.17 -2.47 -39.87
C GLN A 39 -1.25 -1.74 -39.07
N ALA A 40 -2.47 -1.65 -39.60
CA ALA A 40 -3.62 -1.04 -38.93
C ALA A 40 -3.98 -1.78 -37.63
N VAL A 41 -3.97 -3.11 -37.64
CA VAL A 41 -4.21 -3.94 -36.44
C VAL A 41 -3.14 -3.67 -35.39
N ARG A 42 -1.85 -3.74 -35.75
CA ARG A 42 -0.75 -3.47 -34.80
C ARG A 42 -0.80 -2.07 -34.20
N LEU A 43 -1.15 -1.07 -35.01
CA LEU A 43 -1.34 0.30 -34.54
C LEU A 43 -2.50 0.40 -33.55
N SER A 44 -3.62 -0.26 -33.85
CA SER A 44 -4.79 -0.30 -32.98
C SER A 44 -4.47 -0.99 -31.65
N ASP A 45 -3.71 -2.09 -31.69
CA ASP A 45 -3.26 -2.80 -30.48
C ASP A 45 -2.35 -1.91 -29.61
N MET A 46 -1.38 -1.22 -30.21
CA MET A 46 -0.50 -0.30 -29.47
C MET A 46 -1.24 0.89 -28.86
N VAL A 47 -2.22 1.44 -29.58
CA VAL A 47 -3.06 2.53 -29.07
C VAL A 47 -3.92 2.06 -27.91
N THR A 48 -4.51 0.87 -28.03
CA THR A 48 -5.30 0.25 -26.97
C THR A 48 -4.44 -0.01 -25.74
N GLN A 49 -3.27 -0.62 -25.90
CA GLN A 49 -2.34 -0.87 -24.80
C GLN A 49 -1.90 0.43 -24.10
N ARG A 50 -1.64 1.50 -24.84
CA ARG A 50 -1.33 2.81 -24.27
C ARG A 50 -2.52 3.41 -23.52
N SER A 51 -3.73 3.27 -24.06
CA SER A 51 -4.96 3.71 -23.40
C SER A 51 -5.16 2.98 -22.07
N ASP A 52 -4.98 1.66 -22.08
CA ASP A 52 -5.12 0.81 -20.89
C ASP A 52 -4.09 1.20 -19.82
N MET A 53 -2.81 1.40 -20.22
CA MET A 53 -1.77 1.88 -19.30
C MET A 53 -2.12 3.25 -18.69
N GLN A 54 -2.65 4.19 -19.49
CA GLN A 54 -3.03 5.51 -18.99
C GLN A 54 -4.24 5.43 -18.06
N GLN A 55 -5.23 4.60 -18.37
CA GLN A 55 -6.39 4.40 -17.51
C GLN A 55 -5.98 3.76 -16.19
N ASN A 56 -5.15 2.72 -16.23
CA ASN A 56 -4.62 2.06 -15.04
C ASN A 56 -3.78 3.02 -14.18
N ALA A 57 -2.93 3.83 -14.80
CA ALA A 57 -2.16 4.86 -14.10
C ALA A 57 -3.08 5.89 -13.41
N ARG A 58 -4.15 6.33 -14.08
CA ARG A 58 -5.14 7.25 -13.47
C ARG A 58 -5.85 6.63 -12.27
N VAL A 59 -6.24 5.36 -12.38
CA VAL A 59 -6.86 4.64 -11.26
C VAL A 59 -5.88 4.52 -10.09
N ALA A 60 -4.63 4.13 -10.35
CA ALA A 60 -3.59 4.04 -9.33
C ALA A 60 -3.34 5.39 -8.63
N MET A 61 -3.24 6.49 -9.39
CA MET A 61 -3.07 7.83 -8.82
C MET A 61 -4.27 8.25 -7.96
N ASN A 62 -5.50 7.94 -8.37
CA ASN A 62 -6.68 8.25 -7.58
C ASN A 62 -6.71 7.48 -6.25
N VAL A 63 -6.26 6.21 -6.24
CA VAL A 63 -6.12 5.42 -5.01
C VAL A 63 -5.07 6.03 -4.10
N MET A 64 -3.87 6.33 -4.62
CA MET A 64 -2.81 6.97 -3.82
C MET A 64 -3.25 8.33 -3.23
N ALA A 65 -3.98 9.15 -4.02
CA ALA A 65 -4.49 10.43 -3.55
C ALA A 65 -5.54 10.26 -2.44
N ARG A 66 -6.41 9.23 -2.56
CA ARG A 66 -7.39 8.89 -1.52
C ARG A 66 -6.69 8.46 -0.23
N ASP A 67 -5.72 7.57 -0.34
CA ASP A 67 -4.92 7.08 0.79
C ASP A 67 -4.24 8.26 1.49
N LEU A 68 -3.52 9.10 0.74
CA LEU A 68 -2.88 10.31 1.29
C LEU A 68 -3.87 11.26 1.98
N SER A 69 -5.11 11.36 1.48
CA SER A 69 -6.14 12.20 2.09
C SER A 69 -6.73 11.64 3.40
N LEU A 70 -6.64 10.33 3.59
CA LEU A 70 -7.10 9.63 4.80
C LEU A 70 -5.97 9.46 5.83
N ALA A 71 -4.71 9.60 5.40
CA ALA A 71 -3.55 9.52 6.27
C ALA A 71 -3.61 10.59 7.36
N GLY A 72 -3.30 10.19 8.60
CA GLY A 72 -3.31 11.10 9.74
C GLY A 72 -4.69 11.53 10.24
N THR A 73 -5.78 10.90 9.77
CA THR A 73 -7.11 11.13 10.35
C THR A 73 -7.13 10.73 11.83
N GLY A 74 -7.40 11.70 12.72
CA GLY A 74 -7.32 11.49 14.17
C GLY A 74 -5.89 11.53 14.74
N PHE A 75 -4.89 11.88 13.93
CA PHE A 75 -3.49 11.99 14.38
C PHE A 75 -3.16 13.42 14.86
N PRO A 76 -2.32 13.60 15.89
CA PRO A 76 -1.94 14.93 16.38
C PRO A 76 -1.23 15.78 15.32
N ARG A 77 -1.65 17.04 15.14
CA ARG A 77 -1.14 17.96 14.10
C ARG A 77 0.35 18.31 14.21
N GLY A 78 0.97 18.05 15.36
CA GLY A 78 2.39 18.31 15.62
C GLY A 78 3.29 17.07 15.59
N GLY A 79 2.75 15.91 15.19
CA GLY A 79 3.44 14.64 15.36
C GLY A 79 3.46 14.16 16.81
N ILE A 80 3.87 12.92 16.99
CA ILE A 80 4.09 12.30 18.31
C ILE A 80 5.60 12.22 18.52
N GLN A 81 6.07 12.66 19.69
CA GLN A 81 7.48 12.55 20.04
C GLN A 81 7.80 11.09 20.35
N LEU A 82 8.69 10.49 19.56
CA LEU A 82 9.23 9.16 19.80
C LEU A 82 10.37 9.24 20.84
N PRO A 83 10.78 8.10 21.42
CA PRO A 83 11.88 8.06 22.37
C PRO A 83 13.14 8.75 21.84
N THR A 84 13.75 9.60 22.65
CA THR A 84 15.00 10.28 22.30
C THR A 84 15.76 10.73 23.55
N GLY A 85 17.03 11.09 23.39
CA GLY A 85 17.90 11.58 24.46
C GLY A 85 18.85 10.51 25.00
N THR A 86 19.13 10.57 26.30
CA THR A 86 19.96 9.55 26.97
C THR A 86 19.15 8.26 27.12
N ASP A 87 19.83 7.12 27.02
CA ASP A 87 19.23 5.78 27.15
C ASP A 87 18.11 5.50 26.12
N SER A 88 18.26 6.04 24.90
CA SER A 88 17.37 5.79 23.77
C SER A 88 18.14 5.37 22.51
N ASP A 89 17.53 4.50 21.70
CA ASP A 89 17.95 4.13 20.36
C ASP A 89 17.06 4.81 19.29
N ASP A 90 17.50 4.80 18.03
CA ASP A 90 16.77 5.38 16.90
C ASP A 90 15.45 4.64 16.64
N SER A 91 14.34 5.36 16.44
CA SER A 91 13.06 4.73 16.12
C SER A 91 12.92 4.48 14.62
N PHE A 92 12.26 3.38 14.28
CA PHE A 92 12.16 2.88 12.90
C PHE A 92 10.75 2.94 12.31
N PHE A 93 10.65 3.01 10.98
CA PHE A 93 9.38 2.98 10.23
C PHE A 93 9.37 1.96 9.10
N ALA A 94 8.16 1.59 8.62
CA ALA A 94 7.98 0.63 7.54
C ALA A 94 8.70 -0.72 7.77
N CYS A 95 8.73 -1.14 9.04
CA CYS A 95 9.16 -2.46 9.46
C CYS A 95 7.95 -3.25 9.96
N ASP A 96 7.85 -4.50 9.53
CA ASP A 96 7.03 -5.49 10.20
C ASP A 96 7.87 -6.23 11.25
N LEU A 97 7.26 -7.25 11.85
CA LEU A 97 7.85 -8.11 12.87
C LEU A 97 9.20 -8.74 12.47
N GLU A 98 9.42 -9.01 11.19
CA GLU A 98 10.57 -9.76 10.67
C GLU A 98 11.45 -8.94 9.72
N ASN A 99 10.91 -7.96 9.01
CA ASN A 99 11.55 -7.29 7.88
C ASN A 99 11.22 -5.79 7.82
N CYS A 100 12.21 -4.99 7.42
CA CYS A 100 12.01 -3.59 7.03
C CYS A 100 11.96 -3.47 5.51
N TYR A 101 10.96 -2.75 5.01
CA TYR A 101 10.69 -2.63 3.57
C TYR A 101 11.37 -1.43 2.90
N VAL A 102 12.01 -0.56 3.70
CA VAL A 102 12.69 0.64 3.21
C VAL A 102 14.10 0.72 3.80
N THR A 103 15.02 1.31 3.03
CA THR A 103 16.39 1.55 3.47
C THR A 103 16.46 2.81 4.32
N ASN A 104 17.36 2.87 5.32
CA ASN A 104 17.53 4.03 6.22
C ASN A 104 16.18 4.48 6.83
N HIS A 105 15.48 3.53 7.43
CA HIS A 105 14.13 3.62 7.96
C HIS A 105 14.05 4.35 9.31
N VAL A 106 14.92 5.33 9.57
CA VAL A 106 14.98 6.07 10.84
C VAL A 106 14.15 7.34 10.77
N PHE A 107 13.36 7.63 11.80
CA PHE A 107 12.59 8.87 11.88
C PHE A 107 13.50 10.10 12.00
N THR A 108 13.21 11.14 11.21
CA THR A 108 13.91 12.43 11.39
C THR A 108 13.45 13.09 12.69
N ASN A 109 14.40 13.47 13.55
CA ASN A 109 14.15 14.07 14.88
C ASN A 109 13.33 13.18 15.83
N GLU A 110 13.32 11.86 15.64
CA GLU A 110 12.55 10.92 16.48
C GLU A 110 11.10 11.37 16.64
N ARG A 111 10.45 11.72 15.52
CA ARG A 111 9.07 12.21 15.54
C ARG A 111 8.22 11.45 14.54
N LEU A 112 7.14 10.86 15.04
CA LEU A 112 6.15 10.20 14.22
C LEU A 112 5.20 11.25 13.63
N PHE A 113 5.24 11.39 12.31
CA PHE A 113 4.25 12.16 11.56
C PHE A 113 3.27 11.22 10.87
N ALA A 114 2.08 11.75 10.57
CA ALA A 114 1.07 11.03 9.80
C ALA A 114 1.57 10.58 8.41
N ILE A 115 2.49 11.36 7.83
CA ILE A 115 3.08 11.14 6.51
C ILE A 115 4.57 11.38 6.66
N THR A 116 5.37 10.36 6.32
CA THR A 116 6.84 10.43 6.34
C THR A 116 7.36 10.16 4.93
N PRO A 117 7.84 11.20 4.21
CA PRO A 117 8.45 11.01 2.90
C PRO A 117 9.88 10.47 3.02
N GLY A 118 10.30 9.66 2.05
CA GLY A 118 11.66 9.12 1.93
C GLY A 118 12.15 9.19 0.49
N ASP A 119 12.97 10.20 0.19
CA ASP A 119 13.65 10.38 -1.10
C ASP A 119 14.73 9.30 -1.28
N GLY A 120 14.63 8.53 -2.37
CA GLY A 120 15.57 7.47 -2.71
C GLY A 120 15.70 6.38 -1.64
N LYS A 121 14.66 6.13 -0.83
CA LYS A 121 14.65 5.11 0.24
C LYS A 121 13.96 3.80 -0.14
N GLY A 122 13.34 3.76 -1.30
CA GLY A 122 12.63 2.61 -1.84
C GLY A 122 13.53 1.58 -2.51
N PRO A 123 12.94 0.52 -3.07
CA PRO A 123 13.67 -0.49 -3.81
C PRO A 123 14.37 0.11 -5.03
N ASN A 124 15.54 -0.41 -5.35
CA ASN A 124 16.28 -0.03 -6.56
C ASN A 124 15.60 -0.62 -7.80
N ILE A 125 15.09 0.24 -8.67
CA ILE A 125 14.47 -0.13 -9.95
C ILE A 125 15.34 0.44 -11.07
N ASN A 126 15.94 -0.45 -11.87
CA ASN A 126 16.82 -0.08 -13.00
C ASN A 126 18.01 0.83 -12.62
N GLY A 127 18.61 0.63 -11.45
CA GLY A 127 19.77 1.40 -11.00
C GLY A 127 19.42 2.74 -10.35
N VAL A 128 18.14 3.03 -10.14
CA VAL A 128 17.66 4.23 -9.45
C VAL A 128 16.86 3.80 -8.23
N ASP A 129 17.21 4.34 -7.07
CA ASP A 129 16.44 4.14 -5.84
C ASP A 129 15.13 4.93 -5.95
N THR A 130 14.02 4.26 -5.65
CA THR A 130 12.69 4.86 -5.77
C THR A 130 12.32 5.66 -4.52
N ASP A 131 11.40 6.61 -4.66
CA ASP A 131 10.85 7.35 -3.53
C ASP A 131 9.77 6.54 -2.81
N VAL A 132 9.73 6.68 -1.49
CA VAL A 132 8.70 6.06 -0.65
C VAL A 132 7.97 7.12 0.16
N VAL A 133 6.70 6.85 0.45
CA VAL A 133 5.91 7.62 1.39
C VAL A 133 5.29 6.64 2.36
N THR A 134 5.65 6.77 3.64
CA THR A 134 5.08 5.97 4.71
C THR A 134 3.93 6.75 5.35
N LEU A 135 2.80 6.07 5.53
CA LEU A 135 1.54 6.69 5.93
C LEU A 135 1.03 5.99 7.20
N VAL A 136 0.58 6.77 8.17
CA VAL A 136 -0.08 6.26 9.38
C VAL A 136 -1.58 6.41 9.21
N TYR A 137 -2.30 5.31 9.39
CA TYR A 137 -3.75 5.28 9.34
C TYR A 137 -4.31 4.87 10.69
N LYS A 138 -5.39 5.55 11.08
CA LYS A 138 -6.27 5.03 12.11
C LYS A 138 -7.13 3.93 11.50
N ASP A 139 -7.13 2.77 12.13
CA ASP A 139 -8.12 1.74 11.83
C ASP A 139 -9.52 2.25 12.22
N THR A 140 -10.41 2.36 11.23
CA THR A 140 -11.81 2.79 11.43
C THR A 140 -12.75 1.64 11.73
N SER A 141 -12.30 0.39 11.64
CA SER A 141 -13.11 -0.78 11.92
C SER A 141 -13.29 -1.02 13.42
N SER A 142 -12.39 -0.48 14.24
CA SER A 142 -12.43 -0.54 15.69
C SER A 142 -12.90 0.76 16.34
N ASN A 143 -13.56 0.65 17.50
CA ASN A 143 -13.99 1.77 18.33
C ASN A 143 -13.12 1.94 19.59
N PHE A 144 -11.86 1.51 19.54
CA PHE A 144 -10.93 1.59 20.67
C PHE A 144 -10.75 3.02 21.20
N ASP A 145 -10.99 4.03 20.36
CA ASP A 145 -10.93 5.45 20.72
C ASP A 145 -12.16 5.96 21.51
N GLN A 146 -13.24 5.19 21.60
CA GLN A 146 -14.47 5.60 22.28
C GLN A 146 -14.47 5.32 23.79
N TYR A 147 -13.53 4.49 24.25
CA TYR A 147 -13.44 4.08 25.65
C TYR A 147 -12.09 4.47 26.24
N VAL A 148 -12.11 4.90 27.49
CA VAL A 148 -10.89 5.22 28.23
C VAL A 148 -10.19 3.92 28.61
N LEU A 149 -8.86 3.89 28.55
CA LEU A 149 -8.07 2.77 29.02
C LEU A 149 -8.31 2.52 30.51
N ALA A 150 -8.55 1.27 30.88
CA ALA A 150 -8.66 0.85 32.26
C ALA A 150 -7.28 0.38 32.76
N ASN A 151 -7.02 0.55 34.06
CA ASN A 151 -5.86 -0.02 34.74
C ASN A 151 -4.53 0.23 34.01
N ILE A 152 -4.14 1.49 33.84
CA ILE A 152 -2.81 1.85 33.37
C ILE A 152 -1.83 1.60 34.53
N SER A 153 -1.20 0.43 34.54
CA SER A 153 -0.03 0.20 35.41
C SER A 153 1.12 1.09 34.94
N ASP A 154 2.00 1.54 35.86
CA ASP A 154 3.05 2.54 35.63
C ASP A 154 3.88 2.27 34.36
N PHE A 155 3.39 2.78 33.22
CA PHE A 155 4.05 2.84 31.92
C PHE A 155 5.43 3.53 32.02
N ILE A 156 5.63 4.23 33.14
CA ILE A 156 6.75 5.09 33.48
C ILE A 156 7.96 4.32 34.02
N THR A 157 7.84 3.11 34.56
CA THR A 157 9.00 2.51 35.28
C THR A 157 9.27 1.03 35.05
N ALA A 158 8.34 0.27 34.46
CA ALA A 158 8.51 -1.18 34.33
C ALA A 158 8.55 -1.64 32.88
N GLN A 159 9.53 -2.48 32.54
CA GLN A 159 9.62 -3.17 31.25
C GLN A 159 8.46 -4.18 31.01
N THR A 160 7.52 -4.31 31.96
CA THR A 160 6.34 -5.18 31.93
C THR A 160 5.02 -4.41 31.97
N SER A 161 5.06 -3.10 31.70
CA SER A 161 3.89 -2.23 31.77
C SER A 161 2.78 -2.69 30.83
N SER A 162 1.57 -2.75 31.37
CA SER A 162 0.37 -3.10 30.62
C SER A 162 -0.81 -2.18 30.96
N PHE A 163 -1.75 -2.14 30.04
CA PHE A 163 -3.06 -1.53 30.25
C PHE A 163 -4.15 -2.47 29.79
N GLU A 164 -5.36 -2.23 30.30
CA GLU A 164 -6.55 -3.00 29.96
C GLU A 164 -7.41 -2.23 28.96
N LEU A 165 -7.78 -2.90 27.88
CA LEU A 165 -8.78 -2.39 26.94
C LEU A 165 -10.19 -2.62 27.48
N ASP A 166 -11.10 -1.68 27.20
CA ASP A 166 -12.50 -1.81 27.65
C ASP A 166 -13.18 -2.98 26.94
N SER A 167 -13.80 -3.87 27.72
CA SER A 167 -14.55 -5.03 27.23
C SER A 167 -15.69 -4.71 26.24
N ARG A 168 -16.15 -3.46 26.18
CA ARG A 168 -17.20 -2.96 25.27
C ARG A 168 -16.66 -2.55 23.89
N THR A 169 -15.36 -2.64 23.69
CA THR A 169 -14.74 -2.35 22.39
C THR A 169 -15.17 -3.38 21.34
N THR A 170 -15.40 -2.90 20.12
CA THR A 170 -15.82 -3.65 18.95
C THR A 170 -14.91 -3.29 17.77
N PRO A 171 -14.35 -4.27 17.03
CA PRO A 171 -14.47 -5.70 17.29
C PRO A 171 -13.85 -6.09 18.63
N ALA A 172 -14.23 -7.24 19.15
CA ALA A 172 -13.73 -7.70 20.44
C ALA A 172 -12.19 -7.70 20.42
N GLN A 173 -11.58 -7.18 21.48
CA GLN A 173 -10.11 -7.06 21.60
C GLN A 173 -9.32 -8.35 21.30
N PHE A 174 -9.92 -9.52 21.53
CA PHE A 174 -9.32 -10.85 21.26
C PHE A 174 -9.86 -11.52 20.00
N ASP A 175 -10.57 -10.81 19.13
CA ASP A 175 -11.01 -11.34 17.85
C ASP A 175 -9.80 -11.83 17.05
N ALA A 176 -9.88 -13.04 16.50
CA ALA A 176 -8.75 -13.69 15.85
C ALA A 176 -8.32 -12.98 14.55
N VAL A 177 -9.21 -12.22 13.92
CA VAL A 177 -9.00 -11.59 12.63
C VAL A 177 -8.79 -10.08 12.77
N VAL A 178 -9.59 -9.42 13.60
CA VAL A 178 -9.66 -7.94 13.65
C VAL A 178 -9.40 -7.33 15.03
N GLY A 179 -9.15 -8.16 16.05
CA GLY A 179 -8.75 -7.70 17.38
C GLY A 179 -7.26 -7.36 17.42
N VAL A 180 -6.79 -6.77 18.52
CA VAL A 180 -5.38 -6.38 18.71
C VAL A 180 -4.44 -7.59 18.59
N LYS A 181 -3.31 -7.40 17.90
CA LYS A 181 -2.26 -8.38 17.64
C LYS A 181 -0.89 -7.84 18.03
N VAL A 182 0.05 -8.75 18.24
CA VAL A 182 1.46 -8.39 18.40
C VAL A 182 1.94 -7.75 17.10
N GLY A 183 2.67 -6.64 17.21
CA GLY A 183 3.10 -5.80 16.10
C GLY A 183 2.16 -4.64 15.76
N ASP A 184 0.94 -4.62 16.31
CA ASP A 184 0.06 -3.48 16.13
C ASP A 184 0.64 -2.24 16.82
N VAL A 185 0.43 -1.08 16.22
CA VAL A 185 0.84 0.20 16.80
C VAL A 185 -0.38 0.89 17.38
N LEU A 186 -0.33 1.22 18.67
CA LEU A 186 -1.40 1.92 19.35
C LEU A 186 -0.95 3.32 19.74
N VAL A 187 -1.82 4.29 19.46
CA VAL A 187 -1.64 5.68 19.87
C VAL A 187 -2.53 5.97 21.07
N MET A 188 -1.91 6.47 22.14
CA MET A 188 -2.57 6.79 23.39
C MET A 188 -2.40 8.28 23.66
N CYS A 189 -3.49 8.96 23.98
CA CYS A 189 -3.48 10.41 24.21
C CYS A 189 -4.22 10.76 25.50
N ASN A 190 -3.71 11.77 26.20
CA ASN A 190 -4.37 12.38 27.35
C ASN A 190 -4.25 13.92 27.30
N VAL A 191 -4.46 14.59 28.44
CA VAL A 191 -4.37 16.05 28.53
C VAL A 191 -2.94 16.60 28.41
N ASN A 192 -1.92 15.78 28.67
CA ASN A 192 -0.51 16.16 28.65
C ASN A 192 0.12 15.97 27.26
N GLY A 193 -0.37 15.00 26.50
CA GLY A 193 0.18 14.69 25.19
C GLY A 193 -0.31 13.38 24.61
N CYS A 194 0.40 12.91 23.59
CA CYS A 194 0.19 11.61 22.97
C CYS A 194 1.50 10.83 22.97
N ALA A 195 1.36 9.52 23.04
CA ALA A 195 2.40 8.52 23.04
C ALA A 195 1.99 7.40 22.07
N VAL A 196 2.96 6.61 21.63
CA VAL A 196 2.77 5.56 20.64
C VAL A 196 3.60 4.34 21.01
N GLY A 197 3.00 3.17 21.10
CA GLY A 197 3.73 1.95 21.42
C GLY A 197 3.37 0.82 20.48
N THR A 198 4.33 -0.07 20.27
CA THR A 198 4.13 -1.33 19.55
C THR A 198 3.63 -2.36 20.53
N VAL A 199 2.59 -3.12 20.18
CA VAL A 199 2.12 -4.22 21.03
C VAL A 199 3.13 -5.36 20.96
N THR A 200 3.82 -5.62 22.07
CA THR A 200 4.80 -6.73 22.16
C THR A 200 4.17 -8.01 22.69
N HIS A 201 3.10 -7.90 23.47
CA HIS A 201 2.34 -9.05 23.92
C HIS A 201 0.88 -8.69 24.20
N PHE A 202 0.00 -9.67 24.02
CA PHE A 202 -1.41 -9.55 24.35
C PHE A 202 -1.85 -10.74 25.19
N LEU A 203 -2.19 -10.50 26.46
CA LEU A 203 -2.66 -11.54 27.37
C LEU A 203 -4.17 -11.50 27.51
N LYS A 204 -4.83 -12.58 27.10
CA LYS A 204 -6.24 -12.82 27.39
C LYS A 204 -6.39 -13.47 28.76
N VAL A 205 -7.04 -12.77 29.71
CA VAL A 205 -7.27 -13.30 31.07
C VAL A 205 -8.67 -13.91 31.20
N THR A 206 -9.68 -13.27 30.61
CA THR A 206 -11.05 -13.79 30.58
C THR A 206 -11.68 -13.64 29.19
N THR A 207 -12.97 -13.93 29.06
CA THR A 207 -13.73 -13.68 27.82
C THR A 207 -14.00 -12.20 27.56
N THR A 208 -13.70 -11.31 28.50
CA THR A 208 -13.97 -9.87 28.40
C THR A 208 -12.78 -8.99 28.76
N GLN A 209 -11.74 -9.54 29.39
CA GLN A 209 -10.55 -8.80 29.83
C GLN A 209 -9.29 -9.26 29.10
N GLY A 210 -8.52 -8.28 28.63
CA GLY A 210 -7.29 -8.45 27.88
C GLY A 210 -6.31 -7.35 28.23
N TYR A 211 -5.07 -7.74 28.50
CA TYR A 211 -3.97 -6.83 28.83
C TYR A 211 -3.03 -6.71 27.64
N VAL A 212 -2.79 -5.47 27.24
CA VAL A 212 -1.84 -5.11 26.20
C VAL A 212 -0.53 -4.72 26.86
N TYR A 213 0.56 -5.32 26.40
CA TYR A 213 1.92 -5.02 26.88
C TYR A 213 2.69 -4.29 25.78
N MET A 214 3.48 -3.29 26.19
CA MET A 214 4.35 -2.48 25.33
C MET A 214 5.72 -2.30 25.99
N GLY A 215 6.26 -3.38 26.53
CA GLY A 215 7.55 -3.40 27.22
C GLY A 215 8.70 -3.90 26.34
N GLN A 216 9.93 -3.51 26.70
CA GLN A 216 11.18 -3.87 26.01
C GLN A 216 11.84 -5.16 26.55
N ASP A 217 11.34 -5.78 27.64
CA ASP A 217 12.08 -6.85 28.33
C ASP A 217 12.20 -8.14 27.50
N ALA A 218 13.44 -8.47 27.13
CA ALA A 218 13.85 -9.72 26.48
C ALA A 218 13.64 -10.97 27.34
N SER A 219 13.38 -10.82 28.63
CA SER A 219 13.36 -11.92 29.60
C SER A 219 12.01 -12.64 29.68
N TYR A 220 10.92 -12.07 29.15
CA TYR A 220 9.58 -12.64 29.37
C TYR A 220 8.69 -12.72 28.12
N ILE A 221 9.07 -12.14 27.00
CA ILE A 221 8.23 -12.08 25.80
C ILE A 221 9.18 -12.12 24.60
N ASP A 222 8.95 -13.04 23.65
CA ASP A 222 9.66 -13.04 22.37
C ASP A 222 9.52 -11.66 21.70
N ILE A 223 10.57 -10.84 21.77
CA ILE A 223 10.51 -9.42 21.40
C ILE A 223 10.37 -9.28 19.89
N GLN A 224 9.32 -8.60 19.46
CA GLN A 224 9.31 -7.88 18.20
C GLN A 224 8.71 -6.50 18.45
N ASP A 225 9.54 -5.57 18.93
CA ASP A 225 9.34 -4.13 18.72
C ASP A 225 10.20 -3.69 17.53
N PRO A 226 9.83 -4.06 16.30
CA PRO A 226 10.63 -3.77 15.11
C PRO A 226 10.75 -2.27 14.83
N LEU A 227 9.86 -1.46 15.41
CA LEU A 227 9.84 -0.01 15.28
C LEU A 227 10.67 0.69 16.37
N GLN A 228 11.12 -0.05 17.39
CA GLN A 228 11.82 0.48 18.56
C GLN A 228 11.06 1.64 19.25
N PHE A 229 9.72 1.59 19.29
CA PHE A 229 8.93 2.62 19.96
C PHE A 229 8.92 2.43 21.48
N ASN A 230 9.04 1.20 21.96
CA ASN A 230 8.92 0.84 23.36
C ASN A 230 10.28 0.93 24.06
N GLN A 231 10.70 2.15 24.38
CA GLN A 231 11.96 2.40 25.09
C GLN A 231 11.68 3.05 26.46
N PRO A 232 11.41 2.23 27.50
CA PRO A 232 11.04 2.73 28.82
C PRO A 232 12.17 3.48 29.53
N ASP A 233 13.42 3.40 29.11
CA ASP A 233 14.52 4.12 29.77
C ASP A 233 14.87 5.45 29.10
N ALA A 234 14.26 5.77 27.95
CA ALA A 234 14.52 7.00 27.21
C ALA A 234 14.19 8.28 28.00
N ALA A 235 15.10 9.24 27.93
CA ALA A 235 15.00 10.50 28.68
C ALA A 235 13.86 11.43 28.22
N ILE A 236 13.41 11.34 26.96
CA ILE A 236 12.38 12.19 26.35
C ILE A 236 11.46 11.34 25.45
N GLY A 237 10.18 11.72 25.36
CA GLY A 237 9.26 11.19 24.35
C GLY A 237 8.23 10.23 24.92
N ASN A 238 7.92 9.19 24.14
CA ASN A 238 6.83 8.21 24.30
C ASN A 238 6.36 7.95 25.76
N LYS A 239 7.29 7.71 26.68
CA LYS A 239 6.99 7.42 28.10
C LYS A 239 6.57 8.63 28.94
N LEU A 240 7.10 9.82 28.66
CA LEU A 240 6.88 11.05 29.45
C LEU A 240 5.70 11.90 28.92
N ALA A 241 5.13 11.51 27.78
CA ALA A 241 4.05 12.24 27.12
C ALA A 241 2.65 11.87 27.64
N ILE A 242 2.51 10.79 28.42
CA ILE A 242 1.29 10.39 29.13
C ILE A 242 1.40 10.85 30.59
#